data_AF-A0A1F7RT39-F1
#
_entry.id   AF-A0A1F7RT39-F1
#
_cell.length_a   1.000
_cell.length_b   1.000
_cell.length_c   1.000
_cell.angle_alpha   90.00
_cell.angle_beta   90.00
_cell.angle_gamma   90.00
#
_symmetry.space_group_name_H-M   'P 1'
#
loop_
_entity.id
_entity.type
_entity.pdbx_description
1 polymer ?
#
loop_
_entity_poly.entity_id
_entity_poly.type
_entity_poly.pdbx_seq_one_letter_code
_entity_poly.pdbx_strand_id
1 'polypeptide(L)'
;MKRREFLNIGFQHINFSQQESLKTTDSEEGAKSGIAMIDTGSCSAWTGGDCRMCYIKCPLLDKAIVIEDFKPVVIGENCNGCGICENICSMINGKAFIKVFLKGINT
;
A
#
# COMPACT_ATOMS: atom_id res chain seq x y z
N MET A 1 -44.53 26.33 -35.63
CA MET A 1 -43.45 27.01 -36.38
C MET A 1 -42.42 27.54 -35.38
N LYS A 2 -41.21 26.93 -35.31
CA LYS A 2 -39.93 27.41 -34.69
C LYS A 2 -39.97 27.89 -33.22
N ARG A 3 -39.05 27.59 -32.28
CA ARG A 3 -37.64 27.13 -32.20
C ARG A 3 -37.44 26.76 -30.69
N ARG A 4 -36.83 25.62 -30.28
CA ARG A 4 -35.42 25.41 -29.83
C ARG A 4 -34.85 26.58 -28.98
N GLU A 5 -34.28 26.43 -27.78
CA GLU A 5 -33.18 25.56 -27.28
C GLU A 5 -33.21 25.43 -25.73
N PHE A 6 -33.05 24.23 -25.14
CA PHE A 6 -31.84 23.64 -24.52
C PHE A 6 -31.13 24.48 -23.43
N LEU A 7 -31.09 23.98 -22.19
CA LEU A 7 -29.85 23.47 -21.55
C LEU A 7 -30.12 22.85 -20.15
N ASN A 8 -29.88 21.54 -20.11
CA ASN A 8 -29.63 20.62 -19.00
C ASN A 8 -29.96 21.06 -17.56
N ILE A 9 -31.10 20.54 -17.13
CA ILE A 9 -31.61 20.46 -15.77
C ILE A 9 -30.71 19.50 -14.97
N GLY A 10 -30.17 19.98 -13.86
CA GLY A 10 -29.45 19.16 -12.89
C GLY A 10 -30.33 18.03 -12.38
N PHE A 11 -29.83 16.79 -12.43
CA PHE A 11 -30.50 15.66 -11.82
C PHE A 11 -29.81 15.26 -10.52
N GLN A 12 -30.62 15.25 -9.49
CA GLN A 12 -30.31 14.99 -8.10
C GLN A 12 -29.91 13.53 -7.86
N HIS A 13 -29.04 13.37 -6.86
CA HIS A 13 -28.87 12.20 -5.97
C HIS A 13 -29.16 10.82 -6.56
N ILE A 14 -28.11 10.14 -7.04
CA ILE A 14 -28.18 8.70 -7.29
C ILE A 14 -28.10 7.99 -5.94
N ASN A 15 -29.22 7.38 -5.53
CA ASN A 15 -29.26 6.29 -4.55
C ASN A 15 -28.57 5.08 -5.19
N PHE A 16 -27.36 4.75 -4.73
CA PHE A 16 -26.65 3.54 -5.16
C PHE A 16 -27.04 2.38 -4.24
N SER A 17 -28.21 1.81 -4.48
CA SER A 17 -28.45 0.41 -4.15
C SER A 17 -27.47 -0.44 -4.97
N GLN A 18 -26.87 -1.43 -4.32
CA GLN A 18 -25.80 -2.33 -4.78
C GLN A 18 -24.35 -1.97 -4.36
N GLN A 19 -24.13 -1.73 -3.06
CA GLN A 19 -22.87 -2.15 -2.44
C GLN A 19 -23.04 -3.53 -1.77
N GLU A 20 -23.18 -4.56 -2.59
CA GLU A 20 -22.72 -5.91 -2.21
C GLU A 20 -21.66 -6.33 -3.21
N SER A 21 -20.39 -6.12 -2.84
CA SER A 21 -19.31 -7.11 -3.01
C SER A 21 -17.97 -6.46 -2.66
N LEU A 22 -17.61 -6.52 -1.39
CA LEU A 22 -16.24 -6.85 -1.03
C LEU A 22 -16.29 -8.15 -0.22
N LYS A 23 -16.81 -9.21 -0.84
CA LYS A 23 -16.42 -10.57 -0.46
C LYS A 23 -15.32 -10.98 -1.41
N THR A 24 -14.08 -10.67 -1.06
CA THR A 24 -12.99 -11.53 -1.51
C THR A 24 -13.07 -12.78 -0.62
N THR A 25 -13.74 -13.81 -1.12
CA THR A 25 -13.39 -15.17 -0.72
C THR A 25 -12.00 -15.41 -1.31
N ASP A 26 -10.97 -14.95 -0.61
CA ASP A 26 -9.64 -15.49 -0.87
C ASP A 26 -9.67 -16.89 -0.26
N SER A 27 -10.06 -17.85 -1.09
CA SER A 27 -9.62 -19.23 -0.95
C SER A 27 -8.14 -19.23 -0.59
N GLU A 28 -7.74 -20.11 0.33
CA GLU A 28 -6.34 -20.36 0.68
C GLU A 28 -5.58 -20.94 -0.52
N GLU A 29 -5.36 -20.13 -1.55
CA GLU A 29 -4.63 -20.49 -2.76
C GLU A 29 -3.40 -19.57 -2.85
N GLY A 30 -2.46 -19.87 -1.95
CA GLY A 30 -1.09 -19.36 -1.94
C GLY A 30 -0.99 -17.93 -1.44
N ALA A 31 -0.71 -17.75 -0.15
CA ALA A 31 -0.26 -16.47 0.39
C ALA A 31 0.84 -15.91 -0.52
N LYS A 32 0.52 -14.84 -1.26
CA LYS A 32 1.49 -14.14 -2.11
C LYS A 32 2.65 -13.73 -1.21
N SER A 33 3.72 -14.52 -1.23
CA SER A 33 4.84 -14.33 -0.31
C SER A 33 5.79 -13.36 -0.98
N GLY A 34 5.68 -12.07 -0.67
CA GLY A 34 6.65 -11.06 -1.09
C GLY A 34 7.49 -10.57 0.08
N ILE A 35 8.67 -10.03 -0.21
CA ILE A 35 9.56 -9.43 0.78
C ILE A 35 9.79 -7.96 0.46
N ALA A 36 9.81 -7.12 1.49
CA ALA A 36 10.24 -5.72 1.36
C ALA A 36 11.75 -5.60 1.65
N MET A 37 12.46 -4.76 0.91
CA MET A 37 13.86 -4.44 1.18
C MET A 37 14.04 -2.92 1.25
N ILE A 38 14.76 -2.45 2.27
CA ILE A 38 15.07 -1.04 2.48
C ILE A 38 16.41 -0.72 1.81
N ASP A 39 16.45 0.35 1.01
CA ASP A 39 17.69 0.99 0.58
C ASP A 39 18.23 1.83 1.74
N THR A 40 19.15 1.26 2.51
CA THR A 40 19.73 1.91 3.70
C THR A 40 20.63 3.09 3.36
N GLY A 41 21.11 3.20 2.11
CA GLY A 41 21.89 4.35 1.65
C GLY A 41 21.05 5.60 1.39
N SER A 42 19.76 5.43 1.14
CA SER A 42 18.83 6.53 0.82
C SER A 42 17.73 6.74 1.87
N CYS A 43 17.39 5.73 2.66
CA CYS A 43 16.32 5.81 3.65
C CYS A 43 16.67 6.82 4.76
N SER A 44 15.81 7.83 4.96
CA SER A 44 16.02 8.87 5.97
C SER A 44 16.32 8.31 7.37
N ALA A 45 15.63 7.26 7.82
CA ALA A 45 15.90 6.63 9.11
C ALA A 45 17.31 6.04 9.23
N TRP A 46 17.84 5.52 8.12
CA TRP A 46 19.17 4.92 8.06
C TRP A 46 20.28 5.97 7.84
N THR A 47 19.94 7.14 7.31
CA THR A 47 20.87 8.25 7.06
C THR A 47 20.80 9.35 8.12
N GLY A 48 20.17 9.09 9.28
CA GLY A 48 20.22 9.97 10.47
C GLY A 48 18.94 10.76 10.77
N GLY A 49 17.87 10.57 10.00
CA GLY A 49 16.53 11.09 10.30
C GLY A 49 15.69 10.16 11.20
N ASP A 50 14.47 10.57 11.50
CA ASP A 50 13.54 9.92 12.43
C ASP A 50 12.32 9.27 11.74
N CYS A 51 12.33 9.17 10.41
CA CYS A 51 11.19 8.66 9.63
C CYS A 51 10.89 7.20 9.94
N ARG A 52 9.64 6.91 10.35
CA ARG A 52 9.19 5.56 10.76
C ARG A 52 7.87 5.15 10.11
N MET A 53 7.55 5.75 8.97
CA MET A 53 6.23 5.62 8.37
C MET A 53 5.98 4.27 7.71
N CYS A 54 7.01 3.62 7.15
CA CYS A 54 6.89 2.24 6.67
C CYS A 54 6.57 1.26 7.81
N TYR A 55 7.20 1.44 8.97
CA TYR A 55 6.93 0.69 10.19
C TYR A 55 5.49 0.93 10.69
N ILE A 56 5.10 2.19 10.93
CA ILE A 56 3.77 2.57 11.47
C ILE A 56 2.62 2.08 10.57
N LYS A 57 2.80 2.10 9.25
CA LYS A 57 1.76 1.71 8.30
C LYS A 57 1.76 0.23 7.95
N CYS A 58 2.74 -0.55 8.40
CA CYS A 58 2.74 -1.99 8.16
C CYS A 58 1.53 -2.64 8.86
N PRO A 59 0.67 -3.42 8.15
CA PRO A 59 -0.41 -4.17 8.80
C PRO A 59 0.11 -5.25 9.76
N LEU A 60 1.37 -5.67 9.55
CA LEU A 60 2.10 -6.63 10.35
C LEU A 60 3.19 -5.93 11.17
N LEU A 61 2.87 -4.76 11.72
CA LEU A 61 3.74 -4.00 12.63
C LEU A 61 4.26 -4.91 13.77
N ASP A 62 5.52 -4.71 14.15
CA ASP A 62 6.27 -5.55 15.12
C ASP A 62 6.44 -7.02 14.71
N LYS A 63 6.00 -7.40 13.50
CA LYS A 63 6.18 -8.75 12.95
C LYS A 63 7.00 -8.73 11.67
N ALA A 64 6.52 -8.01 10.65
CA ALA A 64 7.16 -7.91 9.34
C ALA A 64 8.10 -6.71 9.24
N ILE A 65 7.86 -5.65 10.02
CA ILE A 65 8.77 -4.52 10.17
C ILE A 65 8.88 -4.21 11.66
N VAL A 66 10.11 -4.19 12.17
CA VAL A 66 10.45 -3.87 13.56
C VAL A 66 11.32 -2.61 13.62
N ILE A 67 11.52 -2.06 14.83
CA ILE A 67 12.49 -0.99 15.07
C ILE A 67 13.69 -1.55 15.83
N GLU A 68 14.87 -1.47 15.23
CA GLU A 68 16.16 -1.81 15.83
C GLU A 68 17.09 -0.60 15.75
N ASP A 69 17.69 -0.19 16.87
CA ASP A 69 18.53 1.02 16.94
C ASP A 69 17.89 2.25 16.27
N PHE A 70 16.60 2.48 16.56
CA PHE A 70 15.77 3.54 15.96
C PHE A 70 15.56 3.46 14.44
N LYS A 71 15.94 2.35 13.80
CA LYS A 71 15.81 2.13 12.35
C LYS A 71 14.77 1.06 12.04
N PRO A 72 13.94 1.23 10.99
CA PRO A 72 13.06 0.18 10.53
C PRO A 72 13.88 -0.95 9.90
N VAL A 73 13.61 -2.19 10.32
CA VAL A 73 14.20 -3.43 9.79
C VAL A 73 13.06 -4.34 9.32
N VAL A 74 13.17 -4.90 8.11
CA VAL A 74 12.18 -5.84 7.58
C VAL A 74 12.54 -7.26 8.01
N ILE A 75 11.59 -7.94 8.67
CA ILE A 75 11.69 -9.37 8.99
C ILE A 75 11.07 -10.14 7.83
N GLY A 76 11.94 -10.63 6.94
CA GLY A 76 11.53 -11.18 5.64
C GLY A 76 10.58 -12.36 5.70
N GLU A 77 10.72 -13.22 6.72
CA GLU A 77 9.85 -14.39 6.95
C GLU A 77 8.39 -14.02 7.27
N ASN A 78 8.18 -12.85 7.88
CA ASN A 78 6.85 -12.35 8.26
C ASN A 78 6.28 -11.38 7.23
N CYS A 79 7.09 -10.96 6.26
CA CYS A 79 6.64 -10.08 5.20
C CYS A 79 5.79 -10.86 4.20
N ASN A 80 4.62 -10.32 3.87
CA ASN A 80 3.69 -10.90 2.89
C ASN A 80 3.63 -10.07 1.59
N GLY A 81 4.53 -9.12 1.40
CA GLY A 81 4.58 -8.32 0.17
C GLY A 81 3.35 -7.46 -0.11
N CYS A 82 2.58 -7.04 0.90
CA CYS A 82 1.37 -6.23 0.68
C CYS A 82 1.56 -4.85 0.02
N GLY A 83 2.80 -4.33 -0.07
CA GLY A 83 3.10 -3.08 -0.79
C GLY A 83 2.82 -1.77 -0.04
N ILE A 84 2.16 -1.80 1.13
CA ILE A 84 1.79 -0.58 1.87
C ILE A 84 3.02 0.24 2.28
N CYS A 85 4.10 -0.43 2.70
CA CYS A 85 5.34 0.25 3.11
C CYS A 85 6.03 0.97 1.95
N GLU A 86 6.01 0.40 0.75
CA GLU A 86 6.53 1.03 -0.47
C GLU A 86 5.68 2.26 -0.85
N ASN A 87 4.35 2.13 -0.83
CA ASN A 87 3.43 3.20 -1.17
C ASN A 87 3.61 4.42 -0.24
N ILE A 88 3.52 4.22 1.09
CA ILE A 88 3.67 5.33 2.03
C ILE A 88 5.05 5.99 1.95
N CYS A 89 6.11 5.20 1.69
CA CYS A 89 7.45 5.74 1.51
C CYS A 89 7.52 6.65 0.28
N SER A 90 6.92 6.23 -0.84
CA SER A 90 6.83 7.06 -2.04
C SER A 90 6.01 8.33 -1.83
N MET A 91 4.89 8.26 -1.10
CA MET A 91 4.03 9.41 -0.84
C MET A 91 4.76 10.51 -0.05
N ILE A 92 5.59 10.14 0.92
CA ILE A 92 6.28 11.09 1.80
C ILE A 92 7.54 11.67 1.15
N ASN A 93 8.27 10.86 0.37
CA ASN A 93 9.59 11.24 -0.15
C ASN A 93 9.58 11.57 -1.65
N GLY A 94 8.46 11.39 -2.36
CA GLY A 94 8.38 11.46 -3.82
C GLY A 94 9.00 10.26 -4.56
N LYS A 95 9.75 9.41 -3.85
CA LYS A 95 10.34 8.14 -4.31
C LYS A 95 10.36 7.14 -3.16
N ALA A 96 10.15 5.86 -3.45
CA ALA A 96 10.25 4.82 -2.44
C ALA A 96 11.71 4.37 -2.21
N PHE A 97 12.14 4.41 -0.95
CA PHE A 97 13.41 3.84 -0.45
C PHE A 97 13.23 2.48 0.23
N ILE A 98 12.02 1.92 0.16
CA ILE A 98 11.71 0.53 0.48
C ILE A 98 10.91 -0.04 -0.69
N LYS A 99 11.31 -1.21 -1.19
CA LYS A 99 10.73 -1.85 -2.37
C LYS A 99 10.26 -3.26 -2.07
N VAL A 100 9.10 -3.63 -2.59
CA VAL A 100 8.52 -4.97 -2.44
C VAL A 100 8.81 -5.83 -3.66
N PHE A 101 9.29 -7.03 -3.40
CA PHE A 101 9.57 -8.06 -4.39
C PHE A 101 8.64 -9.24 -4.13
N LEU A 102 7.79 -9.58 -5.10
CA LEU A 102 6.95 -10.77 -5.03
C LEU A 102 7.82 -11.99 -5.30
N LYS A 103 7.76 -13.04 -4.45
CA LYS A 103 8.35 -14.33 -4.84
C LYS A 103 7.52 -14.88 -5.98
N GLY A 104 8.21 -15.19 -7.09
CA GLY A 104 7.59 -15.85 -8.23
C GLY A 104 6.93 -17.14 -7.79
N ILE A 105 5.66 -17.30 -8.16
CA ILE A 105 4.94 -18.56 -8.07
C ILE A 105 5.61 -19.45 -9.14
N ASN A 106 6.37 -20.46 -8.72
CA ASN A 106 6.82 -21.49 -9.65
C ASN A 106 5.58 -22.30 -10.05
N THR A 107 5.00 -22.01 -11.21
CA THR A 107 4.17 -22.97 -11.96
C THR A 107 5.03 -23.82 -12.86
#